data_AF-A0A0B8PQ22-F1
#
_entry.id   AF-A0A0B8PQ22-F1
#
_cell.length_a   1.000
_cell.length_b   1.000
_cell.length_c   1.000
_cell.angle_alpha   90.00
_cell.angle_beta   90.00
_cell.angle_gamma   90.00
#
_symmetry.space_group_name_H-M   'P 1'
#
loop_
_entity.id
_entity.type
_entity.pdbx_description
1 polymer ?
#
loop_
_entity_poly.entity_id
_entity_poly.type
_entity_poly.pdbx_seq_one_letter_code
_entity_poly.pdbx_strand_id
1 'polypeptide(L)'
;MVQSLNVSVASALILFEAQRQRQLKGMYDNEESSLSKETIHRILFERGHPVLAKVAKRKGLAYPPLDEDGQIDAPADWWAAMQQK
;
A
#
# COMPACT_ATOMS: atom_id res chain seq x y z
N MET A 1 20.78 -35.94 11.20
CA MET A 1 20.55 -35.10 9.99
C MET A 1 19.08 -34.72 9.95
N VAL A 2 18.76 -33.46 9.62
CA VAL A 2 17.38 -32.99 9.43
C VAL A 2 17.08 -32.98 7.93
N GLN A 3 15.90 -33.46 7.53
CA GLN A 3 15.54 -33.60 6.10
C GLN A 3 15.01 -32.31 5.48
N SER A 4 14.49 -31.40 6.30
CA SER A 4 13.95 -30.11 5.87
C SER A 4 14.01 -29.08 7.01
N LEU A 5 13.88 -27.81 6.64
CA LEU A 5 13.74 -26.70 7.58
C LEU A 5 12.26 -26.40 7.84
N ASN A 6 12.00 -25.73 8.96
CA ASN A 6 10.70 -25.09 9.16
C ASN A 6 10.41 -24.12 7.99
N VAL A 7 9.17 -24.15 7.48
CA VAL A 7 8.77 -23.36 6.32
C VAL A 7 9.03 -21.85 6.48
N SER A 8 8.84 -21.28 7.68
CA SER A 8 9.10 -19.86 7.91
C SER A 8 10.60 -19.56 7.90
N VAL A 9 11.42 -20.47 8.41
CA VAL A 9 12.89 -20.35 8.41
C VAL A 9 13.44 -20.45 6.98
N ALA A 10 12.97 -21.45 6.21
CA ALA A 10 13.34 -21.58 4.81
C ALA A 10 12.94 -20.33 4.00
N SER A 11 11.71 -19.84 4.22
CA SER A 11 11.21 -18.63 3.54
C SER A 11 12.02 -17.40 3.90
N ALA A 12 12.33 -17.21 5.19
CA ALA A 12 13.15 -16.09 5.65
C ALA A 12 14.53 -16.12 4.97
N LEU A 13 15.23 -17.26 4.99
CA LEU A 13 16.54 -17.41 4.35
C LEU A 13 16.51 -17.01 2.88
N ILE A 14 15.52 -17.48 2.12
CA ILE A 14 15.36 -17.17 0.70
C ILE A 14 15.08 -15.67 0.49
N LEU A 15 14.15 -15.08 1.26
CA LEU A 15 13.76 -13.69 1.10
C LEU A 15 14.87 -12.72 1.52
N PHE A 16 15.65 -13.04 2.56
CA PHE A 16 16.78 -12.21 2.98
C PHE A 16 17.93 -12.25 1.97
N GLU A 17 18.20 -13.38 1.33
CA GLU A 17 19.19 -13.42 0.25
C GLU A 17 18.71 -12.61 -0.97
N ALA A 18 17.43 -12.70 -1.33
CA ALA A 18 16.86 -11.87 -2.39
C ALA A 18 16.93 -10.37 -2.05
N GLN A 19 16.65 -9.99 -0.80
CA GLN A 19 16.81 -8.62 -0.31
C GLN A 19 18.27 -8.17 -0.44
N ARG A 20 19.24 -8.98 0.03
CA ARG A 20 20.68 -8.66 -0.05
C ARG A 20 21.10 -8.40 -1.49
N GLN A 21 20.69 -9.24 -2.43
CA GLN A 21 20.99 -9.06 -3.85
C GLN A 21 20.37 -7.79 -4.44
N ARG A 22 19.13 -7.46 -4.07
CA ARG A 22 18.45 -6.23 -4.49
C ARG A 22 19.14 -4.99 -3.94
N GLN A 23 19.54 -5.03 -2.68
CA GLN A 23 20.26 -3.93 -2.02
C GLN A 23 21.63 -3.69 -2.66
N LEU A 24 22.41 -4.74 -2.94
CA LEU A 24 23.70 -4.59 -3.63
C LEU A 24 23.59 -4.02 -5.05
N LYS A 25 22.42 -4.16 -5.67
CA LYS A 25 22.10 -3.55 -6.98
C LYS A 25 21.43 -2.18 -6.86
N GLY A 26 21.32 -1.62 -5.66
CA GLY A 26 20.67 -0.32 -5.43
C GLY A 26 19.16 -0.31 -5.71
N MET A 27 18.50 -1.47 -5.77
CA MET A 27 17.08 -1.57 -6.18
C MET A 27 16.10 -0.96 -5.16
N TYR A 28 16.59 -0.57 -3.98
CA TYR A 28 15.83 0.16 -2.96
C TYR A 28 16.13 1.66 -2.93
N ASP A 29 17.13 2.12 -3.68
CA ASP A 29 17.60 3.50 -3.69
C ASP A 29 16.99 4.31 -4.85
N ASN A 30 15.82 3.88 -5.35
CA ASN A 30 15.16 4.55 -6.47
C ASN A 30 14.56 5.88 -5.99
N GLU A 31 14.86 6.97 -6.72
CA GLU A 31 14.23 8.28 -6.50
C GLU A 31 12.72 8.22 -6.78
N GLU A 32 12.32 7.44 -7.79
CA GLU A 32 10.93 7.17 -8.11
C GLU A 32 10.56 5.72 -7.77
N SER A 33 9.37 5.52 -7.20
CA SER A 33 8.86 4.19 -6.92
C SER A 33 8.65 3.38 -8.20
N SER A 34 8.94 2.07 -8.14
CA SER A 34 8.60 1.14 -9.22
C SER A 34 7.09 0.87 -9.35
N LEU A 35 6.29 1.31 -8.36
CA LEU A 35 4.84 1.26 -8.41
C LEU A 35 4.29 2.52 -9.08
N SER A 36 3.19 2.38 -9.82
CA SER A 36 2.50 3.54 -10.38
C SER A 36 1.96 4.45 -9.27
N LYS A 37 1.91 5.76 -9.53
CA LYS A 37 1.35 6.75 -8.59
C LYS A 37 -0.08 6.40 -8.17
N GLU A 38 -0.88 5.87 -9.09
CA GLU A 38 -2.24 5.36 -8.82
C GLU A 38 -2.24 4.20 -7.81
N THR A 39 -1.32 3.24 -7.97
CA THR A 39 -1.21 2.10 -7.05
C THR A 39 -0.80 2.57 -5.65
N ILE A 40 0.17 3.47 -5.58
CA ILE A 40 0.64 4.06 -4.31
C ILE A 40 -0.51 4.81 -3.63
N HIS A 41 -1.18 5.71 -4.36
CA HIS A 41 -2.31 6.47 -3.85
C HIS A 41 -3.42 5.57 -3.30
N ARG A 42 -3.81 4.55 -4.08
CA ARG A 42 -4.80 3.56 -3.64
C ARG A 42 -4.40 2.87 -2.34
N ILE A 43 -3.15 2.39 -2.25
CA ILE A 43 -2.65 1.71 -1.05
C ILE A 43 -2.62 2.66 0.15
N LEU A 44 -2.15 3.90 -0.03
CA LEU A 44 -2.11 4.92 1.02
C LEU A 44 -3.52 5.21 1.54
N PHE A 45 -4.49 5.42 0.64
CA PHE A 45 -5.88 5.68 1.03
C PHE A 45 -6.51 4.47 1.75
N GLU A 46 -6.35 3.26 1.20
CA GLU A 46 -6.92 2.04 1.79
C GLU A 46 -6.33 1.67 3.15
N ARG A 47 -5.05 1.97 3.38
CA ARG A 47 -4.35 1.63 4.63
C ARG A 47 -4.41 2.75 5.65
N GLY A 48 -4.38 4.02 5.22
CA GLY A 48 -4.52 5.19 6.08
C GLY A 48 -5.96 5.38 6.57
N HIS A 49 -6.95 5.13 5.71
CA HIS A 49 -8.36 5.37 5.99
C HIS A 49 -9.24 4.13 5.74
N PRO A 50 -8.97 2.99 6.42
CA PRO A 50 -9.56 1.69 6.07
C PRO A 50 -11.09 1.65 6.17
N VAL A 51 -11.69 2.43 7.07
CA VAL A 51 -13.15 2.53 7.21
C VAL A 51 -13.74 3.27 6.00
N LEU A 52 -13.19 4.44 5.67
CA LEU A 52 -13.65 5.26 4.55
C LEU A 52 -13.41 4.54 3.20
N ALA A 53 -12.27 3.87 3.05
CA ALA A 53 -11.98 3.07 1.86
C ALA A 53 -13.02 1.97 1.60
N LYS A 54 -13.48 1.28 2.65
CA LYS A 54 -14.55 0.28 2.53
C LYS A 54 -15.87 0.90 2.08
N VAL A 55 -16.21 2.07 2.61
CA VAL A 55 -17.45 2.79 2.25
C VAL A 55 -17.36 3.34 0.82
N ALA A 56 -16.26 3.99 0.46
CA ALA A 56 -16.00 4.48 -0.90
C ALA A 56 -16.12 3.35 -1.91
N LYS A 57 -15.47 2.19 -1.63
CA LYS A 57 -15.53 1.01 -2.49
C LYS A 57 -16.95 0.46 -2.63
N ARG A 58 -17.73 0.41 -1.55
CA ARG A 58 -19.13 -0.03 -1.59
C ARG A 58 -20.00 0.91 -2.43
N LYS A 59 -19.74 2.22 -2.35
CA LYS A 59 -20.50 3.26 -3.05
C LYS A 59 -19.96 3.57 -4.46
N GLY A 60 -18.87 2.94 -4.89
CA GLY A 60 -18.22 3.24 -6.17
C GLY A 60 -17.62 4.65 -6.24
N LEU A 61 -17.31 5.27 -5.10
CA LEU A 61 -16.73 6.60 -5.04
C LEU A 61 -15.23 6.53 -5.36
N ALA A 62 -14.75 7.48 -6.16
CA ALA A 62 -13.33 7.67 -6.41
C ALA A 62 -12.59 8.04 -5.12
N TYR A 63 -11.31 7.66 -5.05
CA TYR A 63 -10.46 8.03 -3.91
C TYR A 63 -9.95 9.45 -4.12
N PRO A 64 -10.31 10.39 -3.24
CA PRO A 64 -9.84 11.77 -3.29
C PRO A 64 -8.33 11.81 -2.99
N PRO A 65 -7.63 12.88 -3.42
CA PRO A 65 -6.22 13.07 -3.11
C PRO A 65 -5.97 13.11 -1.60
N LEU A 66 -4.75 12.76 -1.24
CA LEU A 66 -4.24 12.90 0.12
C LEU A 66 -3.22 14.04 0.17
N ASP A 67 -3.22 14.79 1.27
CA ASP A 67 -2.18 15.78 1.54
C ASP A 67 -0.89 15.14 2.06
N GLU A 68 0.11 15.96 2.37
CA GLU A 68 1.43 15.51 2.84
C GLU A 68 1.37 14.79 4.21
N ASP A 69 0.36 15.10 5.03
CA ASP A 69 0.09 14.45 6.32
C ASP A 69 -0.78 13.19 6.17
N GLY A 70 -1.15 12.83 4.94
CA GLY A 70 -2.02 11.71 4.63
C GLY A 70 -3.49 11.95 4.99
N GLN A 71 -3.90 13.19 5.22
CA GLN A 71 -5.31 13.56 5.39
C GLN A 71 -6.02 13.60 4.04
N ILE A 72 -7.34 13.43 4.09
CA ILE A 72 -8.18 13.41 2.91
C ILE A 72 -8.48 14.84 2.46
N ASP A 73 -7.95 15.24 1.30
CA ASP A 73 -8.31 16.48 0.63
C ASP A 73 -9.43 16.21 -0.38
N ALA A 74 -10.67 16.30 0.09
CA ALA A 74 -11.85 16.00 -0.71
C ALA A 74 -12.86 17.14 -0.70
N PRO A 75 -13.55 17.38 -1.84
CA PRO A 75 -14.61 18.39 -1.90
C PRO A 75 -15.80 18.00 -1.00
N ALA A 76 -16.58 19.01 -0.60
CA ALA A 76 -17.77 18.81 0.25
C ALA A 76 -18.77 17.78 -0.34
N ASP A 77 -18.91 17.74 -1.66
CA ASP A 77 -19.79 16.80 -2.36
C ASP A 77 -19.39 15.34 -2.13
N TRP A 78 -18.10 15.06 -2.04
CA TRP A 78 -17.60 13.72 -1.74
C TRP A 78 -17.95 13.31 -0.31
N TRP A 79 -17.81 14.23 0.66
CA TRP A 79 -18.23 14.00 2.04
C TRP A 79 -19.75 13.82 2.17
N ALA A 80 -20.53 14.59 1.41
CA ALA A 80 -21.98 14.41 1.34
C ALA A 80 -22.34 13.02 0.80
N ALA A 81 -21.72 12.59 -0.31
CA ALA A 81 -21.91 11.25 -0.87
C ALA A 81 -21.48 10.15 0.11
N MET A 82 -20.45 10.39 0.93
CA MET A 82 -20.02 9.49 1.99
C MET A 82 -21.06 9.32 3.11
N GLN A 83 -21.83 10.35 3.41
CA GLN A 83 -22.86 10.31 4.46
C GLN A 83 -24.24 9.83 3.99
N GLN A 84 -24.52 9.91 2.68
CA GLN A 84 -25.77 9.38 2.11
C GLN A 84 -25.91 7.87 2.38
N LYS A 85 -27.11 7.41 2.76
CA LYS A 85 -27.32 5.99 3.11
C LYS A 85 -27.28 5.07 1.90
#